data_AF-A0A1F9G3Z3-F1
#
_entry.id   AF-A0A1F9G3Z3-F1
#
_cell.length_a   1.000
_cell.length_b   1.000
_cell.length_c   1.000
_cell.angle_alpha   90.00
_cell.angle_beta   90.00
_cell.angle_gamma   90.00
#
_symmetry.space_group_name_H-M   'P 1'
#
loop_
_entity.id
_entity.type
_entity.pdbx_description
1 polymer ?
#
loop_
_entity_poly.entity_id
_entity_poly.type
_entity_poly.pdbx_seq_one_letter_code
_entity_poly.pdbx_strand_id
1 'polypeptide(L)'
;MVMMRVLASLLVLGALAACAHAPAPTSALTVRRLAVLEHDLRAFTGTRLTSLDDVERELGALEELRLAYLDTLAVEVAPRERVLCLLRIAELHLDLGARVRRVPYPAGASEAERRSLDDLLSQQALPLEAVGRGVLAQAVDEAAAHGVDDRFARRARLYQRIHAGESLDRADLAVLRSELAARTFTAPRTLLEAGRIGQRAARR
;
A
#
# COMPACT_ATOMS: atom_id res chain seq x y z
N MET A 1 41.60 63.99 19.60
CA MET A 1 41.06 63.92 18.22
C MET A 1 39.58 63.62 18.31
N VAL A 2 38.78 64.64 17.97
CA VAL A 2 37.33 64.59 17.79
C VAL A 2 37.06 64.26 16.33
N MET A 3 36.12 63.34 16.04
CA MET A 3 35.37 63.13 14.78
C MET A 3 34.98 61.64 14.70
N MET A 4 33.82 61.19 14.23
CA MET A 4 32.56 61.82 13.85
C MET A 4 31.56 60.65 13.68
N ARG A 5 30.29 60.90 13.95
CA ARG A 5 29.16 59.99 13.72
C ARG A 5 28.97 59.70 12.23
N VAL A 6 28.63 58.45 11.88
CA VAL A 6 27.86 58.06 10.66
C VAL A 6 26.99 56.87 11.09
N LEU A 7 25.73 57.10 11.47
CA LEU A 7 24.52 57.06 10.64
C LEU A 7 24.00 55.63 10.39
N ALA A 8 22.85 55.37 11.02
CA ALA A 8 21.93 54.29 10.74
C ALA A 8 21.33 54.41 9.34
N SER A 9 21.25 53.28 8.62
CA SER A 9 20.34 52.99 7.49
C SER A 9 20.28 51.46 7.34
N LEU A 10 19.25 50.78 7.86
CA LEU A 10 18.08 50.31 7.11
C LEU A 10 18.40 49.36 5.94
N LEU A 11 18.11 48.08 6.15
CA LEU A 11 17.62 47.07 5.18
C LEU A 11 17.44 45.77 5.99
N VAL A 12 16.28 45.55 6.64
CA VAL A 12 15.13 44.86 6.04
C VAL A 12 15.59 43.84 5.00
N LEU A 13 16.03 42.67 5.46
CA LEU A 13 16.05 41.47 4.62
C LEU A 13 15.38 40.32 5.36
N GLY A 14 14.14 40.08 4.93
CA GLY A 14 13.63 38.73 4.76
C GLY A 14 13.31 37.97 6.04
N ALA A 15 12.32 38.44 6.78
CA ALA A 15 11.34 37.50 7.32
C ALA A 15 10.66 36.83 6.12
N LEU A 16 11.31 35.82 5.54
CA LEU A 16 10.64 34.78 4.78
C LEU A 16 9.81 34.02 5.82
N ALA A 17 8.66 34.60 6.15
CA ALA A 17 7.51 33.86 6.58
C ALA A 17 7.25 32.84 5.47
N ALA A 18 7.88 31.67 5.61
CA ALA A 18 7.29 30.46 5.11
C ALA A 18 5.93 30.42 5.81
N CYS A 19 4.90 30.95 5.15
CA CYS A 19 3.54 30.58 5.41
C CYS A 19 3.50 29.08 5.14
N ALA A 20 3.86 28.30 6.16
CA ALA A 20 3.47 26.92 6.30
C ALA A 20 1.95 26.98 6.28
N HIS A 21 1.38 26.96 5.09
CA HIS A 21 -0.02 26.65 4.89
C HIS A 21 -0.14 25.26 5.48
N ALA A 22 -0.64 25.20 6.72
CA ALA A 22 -0.98 23.94 7.34
C ALA A 22 -1.80 23.17 6.30
N PRO A 23 -1.40 21.94 5.93
CA PRO A 23 -2.08 21.21 4.87
C PRO A 23 -3.57 21.20 5.20
N ALA A 24 -4.40 21.60 4.24
CA ALA A 24 -5.83 21.71 4.43
C ALA A 24 -6.35 20.37 5.00
N PRO A 25 -7.17 20.39 6.06
CA PRO A 25 -7.67 19.17 6.66
C PRO A 25 -8.53 18.41 5.64
N THR A 26 -8.35 17.10 5.59
CA THR A 26 -9.17 16.22 4.74
C THR A 26 -10.65 16.42 5.05
N SER A 27 -11.47 16.62 4.00
CA SER A 27 -12.90 16.90 4.17
C SER A 27 -13.64 15.77 4.91
N ALA A 28 -14.68 16.11 5.67
CA ALA A 28 -15.50 15.12 6.39
C ALA A 28 -16.16 14.09 5.44
N LEU A 29 -16.52 14.53 4.23
CA LEU A 29 -17.03 13.64 3.18
C LEU A 29 -15.98 12.62 2.76
N THR A 30 -14.74 13.05 2.56
CA THR A 30 -13.63 12.17 2.22
C THR A 30 -13.32 11.19 3.34
N VAL A 31 -13.32 11.64 4.60
CA VAL A 31 -13.15 10.75 5.77
C VAL A 31 -14.23 9.68 5.81
N ARG A 32 -15.49 10.05 5.55
CA ARG A 32 -16.61 9.10 5.48
C ARG A 32 -16.45 8.11 4.31
N ARG A 33 -16.03 8.59 3.14
CA ARG A 33 -15.76 7.74 1.97
C ARG A 33 -14.66 6.72 2.30
N LEU A 34 -13.57 7.17 2.90
CA LEU A 34 -12.49 6.28 3.33
C LEU A 34 -12.97 5.21 4.33
N ALA A 35 -13.85 5.56 5.27
CA ALA A 35 -14.40 4.58 6.20
C ALA A 35 -15.22 3.48 5.49
N VAL A 36 -15.96 3.82 4.44
CA VAL A 36 -16.67 2.84 3.59
C VAL A 36 -15.67 1.98 2.82
N LEU A 37 -14.66 2.59 2.18
CA LEU A 37 -13.65 1.84 1.45
C LEU A 37 -12.86 0.88 2.33
N GLU A 38 -12.56 1.25 3.58
CA GLU A 38 -11.91 0.36 4.55
C GLU A 38 -12.81 -0.83 4.95
N HIS A 39 -14.14 -0.65 4.91
CA HIS A 39 -15.09 -1.75 5.09
C HIS A 39 -15.10 -2.68 3.87
N ASP A 40 -15.15 -2.13 2.66
CA ASP A 40 -15.21 -2.92 1.44
C ASP A 40 -13.90 -3.67 1.17
N LEU A 41 -12.75 -3.05 1.47
CA LEU A 41 -11.43 -3.68 1.43
C LEU A 41 -11.35 -4.90 2.37
N ARG A 42 -12.01 -4.84 3.53
CA ARG A 42 -12.11 -5.98 4.45
C ARG A 42 -12.95 -7.11 3.86
N ALA A 43 -14.07 -6.78 3.22
CA ALA A 43 -14.90 -7.79 2.56
C ALA A 43 -14.11 -8.47 1.42
N PHE A 44 -13.42 -7.68 0.60
CA PHE A 44 -12.61 -8.15 -0.53
C PHE A 44 -11.47 -9.09 -0.11
N THR A 45 -10.64 -8.68 0.85
CA THR A 45 -9.48 -9.47 1.32
C THR A 45 -9.88 -10.75 2.07
N GLY A 46 -11.14 -10.88 2.48
CA GLY A 46 -11.67 -12.08 3.12
C GLY A 46 -12.08 -13.20 2.16
N THR A 47 -12.21 -12.92 0.86
CA THR A 47 -12.74 -13.89 -0.10
C THR A 47 -11.71 -14.96 -0.47
N ARG A 48 -12.10 -16.24 -0.38
CA ARG A 48 -11.28 -17.37 -0.84
C ARG A 48 -11.53 -17.65 -2.32
N LEU A 49 -10.45 -17.80 -3.09
CA LEU A 49 -10.52 -18.23 -4.48
C LEU A 49 -10.48 -19.76 -4.58
N THR A 50 -11.44 -20.34 -5.29
CA THR A 50 -11.56 -21.79 -5.46
C THR A 50 -11.47 -22.23 -6.93
N SER A 51 -11.69 -21.30 -7.86
CA SER A 51 -11.64 -21.54 -9.32
C SER A 51 -11.04 -20.36 -10.09
N LEU A 52 -10.89 -20.50 -11.41
CA LEU A 52 -10.53 -19.40 -12.30
C LEU A 52 -11.67 -18.38 -12.45
N ASP A 53 -12.93 -18.82 -12.44
CA ASP A 53 -14.08 -17.92 -12.48
C ASP A 53 -14.12 -16.98 -11.26
N ASP A 54 -13.67 -17.47 -10.09
CA ASP A 54 -13.49 -16.62 -8.91
C ASP A 54 -12.41 -15.55 -9.13
N VAL A 55 -11.33 -15.88 -9.86
CA VAL A 55 -10.27 -14.93 -10.20
C VAL A 55 -10.82 -13.80 -11.06
N GLU A 56 -11.56 -14.11 -12.11
CA GLU A 56 -12.14 -13.10 -13.01
C GLU A 56 -13.10 -12.16 -12.27
N ARG A 57 -13.98 -12.72 -11.42
CA ARG A 57 -14.90 -11.93 -10.60
C ARG A 57 -14.16 -10.98 -9.67
N GLU A 58 -13.12 -11.47 -9.02
CA GLU A 58 -12.34 -10.70 -8.05
C GLU A 58 -11.42 -9.68 -8.72
N LEU A 59 -11.01 -9.90 -9.97
CA LEU A 59 -10.36 -8.87 -10.79
C LEU A 59 -11.29 -7.69 -11.06
N GLY A 60 -12.57 -7.96 -11.36
CA GLY A 60 -13.58 -6.89 -11.50
C GLY A 60 -13.80 -6.11 -10.21
N ALA A 61 -13.98 -6.81 -9.09
CA ALA A 61 -14.16 -6.18 -7.77
C ALA A 61 -12.91 -5.38 -7.34
N LEU A 62 -11.71 -5.87 -7.67
CA LEU A 62 -10.46 -5.14 -7.46
C LEU A 62 -10.47 -3.81 -8.22
N GLU A 63 -10.88 -3.80 -9.49
CA GLU A 63 -10.89 -2.59 -10.31
C GLU A 63 -11.85 -1.55 -9.75
N GLU A 64 -13.06 -1.95 -9.34
CA GLU A 64 -14.04 -1.07 -8.70
C GLU A 64 -13.46 -0.42 -7.42
N LEU A 65 -12.86 -1.22 -6.53
CA LEU A 65 -12.27 -0.69 -5.30
C LEU A 65 -11.06 0.21 -5.58
N ARG A 66 -10.20 -0.18 -6.54
CA ARG A 66 -9.05 0.62 -6.94
C ARG A 66 -9.50 1.99 -7.44
N LEU A 67 -10.49 2.03 -8.34
CA LEU A 67 -11.04 3.27 -8.87
C LEU A 67 -11.62 4.13 -7.74
N ALA A 68 -12.32 3.54 -6.78
CA ALA A 68 -12.89 4.30 -5.68
C ALA A 68 -11.82 4.92 -4.74
N TYR A 69 -10.68 4.25 -4.52
CA TYR A 69 -9.53 4.85 -3.85
C TYR A 69 -8.84 5.93 -4.72
N LEU A 70 -8.71 5.72 -6.03
CA LEU A 70 -8.13 6.71 -6.95
C LEU A 70 -8.98 7.98 -7.04
N ASP A 71 -10.30 7.87 -7.09
CA ASP A 71 -11.20 9.02 -7.02
C ASP A 71 -11.03 9.80 -5.72
N THR A 72 -10.72 9.11 -4.63
CA THR A 72 -10.41 9.76 -3.35
C THR A 72 -9.08 10.52 -3.41
N LEU A 73 -8.12 10.01 -4.18
CA LEU A 73 -6.84 10.68 -4.43
C LEU A 73 -6.93 11.84 -5.44
N ALA A 74 -7.96 11.84 -6.28
CA ALA A 74 -8.21 12.87 -7.29
C ALA A 74 -8.71 14.19 -6.69
N VAL A 75 -9.25 14.16 -5.46
CA VAL A 75 -9.59 15.36 -4.70
C VAL A 75 -8.46 15.75 -3.75
N GLU A 76 -8.49 16.97 -3.22
CA GLU A 76 -7.52 17.42 -2.23
C GLU A 76 -7.69 16.62 -0.92
N VAL A 77 -6.63 15.91 -0.53
CA VAL A 77 -6.56 15.09 0.67
C VAL A 77 -5.25 15.38 1.37
N ALA A 78 -5.26 15.36 2.70
CA ALA A 78 -4.03 15.58 3.44
C ALA A 78 -3.02 14.45 3.15
N PRO A 79 -1.71 14.73 3.21
CA PRO A 79 -0.67 13.78 2.78
C PRO A 79 -0.77 12.41 3.46
N ARG A 80 -1.19 12.40 4.73
CA ARG A 80 -1.39 11.17 5.48
C ARG A 80 -2.46 10.25 4.87
N GLU A 81 -3.62 10.81 4.51
CA GLU A 81 -4.69 10.04 3.87
C GLU A 81 -4.31 9.61 2.46
N ARG A 82 -3.49 10.41 1.75
CA ARG A 82 -2.93 10.03 0.45
C ARG A 82 -2.04 8.78 0.56
N VAL A 83 -1.12 8.76 1.53
CA VAL A 83 -0.28 7.58 1.82
C VAL A 83 -1.13 6.37 2.18
N LEU A 84 -2.20 6.55 2.97
CA LEU A 84 -3.15 5.47 3.29
C LEU A 84 -3.80 4.91 2.02
N CYS A 85 -4.37 5.74 1.15
CA CYS A 85 -5.01 5.28 -0.09
C CYS A 85 -4.04 4.49 -0.98
N LEU A 86 -2.82 5.00 -1.18
CA LEU A 86 -1.79 4.32 -1.97
C LEU A 86 -1.43 2.97 -1.34
N LEU A 87 -1.21 2.92 -0.03
CA LEU A 87 -0.97 1.68 0.70
C LEU A 87 -2.11 0.68 0.52
N ARG A 88 -3.38 1.12 0.52
CA ARG A 88 -4.53 0.25 0.31
C ARG A 88 -4.63 -0.28 -1.11
N ILE A 89 -4.41 0.56 -2.11
CA ILE A 89 -4.33 0.11 -3.51
C ILE A 89 -3.23 -0.94 -3.67
N ALA A 90 -2.06 -0.73 -3.08
CA ALA A 90 -0.98 -1.70 -3.08
C ALA A 90 -1.42 -3.02 -2.41
N GLU A 91 -1.99 -2.96 -1.20
CA GLU A 91 -2.48 -4.14 -0.48
C GLU A 91 -3.51 -4.93 -1.28
N LEU A 92 -4.46 -4.27 -1.95
CA LEU A 92 -5.48 -4.92 -2.77
C LEU A 92 -4.86 -5.77 -3.90
N HIS A 93 -3.94 -5.19 -4.66
CA HIS A 93 -3.31 -5.87 -5.80
C HIS A 93 -2.42 -7.01 -5.34
N LEU A 94 -1.59 -6.75 -4.33
CA LEU A 94 -0.69 -7.75 -3.80
C LEU A 94 -1.48 -8.92 -3.23
N ASP A 95 -2.51 -8.66 -2.41
CA ASP A 95 -3.33 -9.72 -1.83
C ASP A 95 -3.99 -10.58 -2.90
N LEU A 96 -4.64 -9.96 -3.90
CA LEU A 96 -5.27 -10.71 -4.97
C LEU A 96 -4.24 -11.55 -5.73
N GLY A 97 -3.08 -10.99 -6.11
CA GLY A 97 -2.02 -11.75 -6.77
C GLY A 97 -1.57 -12.97 -5.95
N ALA A 98 -1.47 -12.80 -4.63
CA ALA A 98 -1.12 -13.88 -3.73
C ALA A 98 -2.23 -14.92 -3.52
N ARG A 99 -3.51 -14.54 -3.64
CA ARG A 99 -4.66 -15.46 -3.64
C ARG A 99 -4.76 -16.23 -4.95
N VAL A 100 -4.56 -15.57 -6.09
CA VAL A 100 -4.55 -16.17 -7.44
C VAL A 100 -3.53 -17.30 -7.53
N ARG A 101 -2.28 -17.07 -7.09
CA ARG A 101 -1.24 -18.12 -7.09
C ARG A 101 -1.61 -19.36 -6.25
N ARG A 102 -2.52 -19.20 -5.30
CA ARG A 102 -2.94 -20.22 -4.34
C ARG A 102 -4.22 -20.96 -4.71
N VAL A 103 -4.87 -20.61 -5.82
CA VAL A 103 -6.03 -21.36 -6.35
C VAL A 103 -5.73 -22.86 -6.34
N PRO A 104 -6.63 -23.70 -5.79
CA PRO A 104 -6.39 -25.14 -5.66
C PRO A 104 -6.32 -25.81 -7.04
N TYR A 105 -5.61 -26.94 -7.10
CA TYR A 105 -5.64 -27.77 -8.30
C TYR A 105 -6.98 -28.51 -8.36
N PRO A 106 -7.52 -28.77 -9.57
CA PRO A 106 -8.61 -29.72 -9.74
C PRO A 106 -8.24 -31.08 -9.13
N ALA A 107 -9.21 -31.74 -8.51
CA ALA A 107 -9.01 -33.07 -7.97
C ALA A 107 -8.61 -34.03 -9.11
N GLY A 108 -7.55 -34.81 -8.91
CA GLY A 108 -7.04 -35.73 -9.92
C GLY A 108 -6.22 -35.09 -11.05
N ALA A 109 -5.95 -33.79 -11.02
CA ALA A 109 -5.13 -33.13 -12.04
C ALA A 109 -3.76 -33.79 -12.17
N SER A 110 -3.42 -34.16 -13.40
CA SER A 110 -2.12 -34.65 -13.85
C SER A 110 -1.05 -33.57 -13.67
N GLU A 111 0.22 -33.97 -13.72
CA GLU A 111 1.34 -33.03 -13.61
C GLU A 111 1.34 -31.98 -14.74
N ALA A 112 0.96 -32.39 -15.95
CA ALA A 112 0.85 -31.48 -17.09
C ALA A 112 -0.24 -30.42 -16.86
N GLU A 113 -1.43 -30.82 -16.42
CA GLU A 113 -2.53 -29.89 -16.11
C GLU A 113 -2.16 -28.95 -14.97
N ARG A 114 -1.44 -29.43 -13.95
CA ARG A 114 -0.95 -28.58 -12.85
C ARG A 114 0.01 -27.51 -13.36
N ARG A 115 0.94 -27.87 -14.26
CA ARG A 115 1.88 -26.93 -14.90
C ARG A 115 1.17 -25.90 -15.77
N SER A 116 0.21 -26.33 -16.58
CA SER A 116 -0.60 -25.39 -17.39
C SER A 116 -1.39 -24.42 -16.51
N LEU A 117 -1.97 -24.89 -15.41
CA LEU A 117 -2.65 -24.00 -14.44
C LEU A 117 -1.66 -23.07 -13.73
N ASP A 118 -0.47 -23.54 -13.39
CA ASP A 118 0.64 -22.74 -12.87
C ASP A 118 0.96 -21.54 -13.76
N ASP A 119 1.10 -21.80 -15.06
CA ASP A 119 1.42 -20.77 -16.06
C ASP A 119 0.29 -19.75 -16.17
N LEU A 120 -0.97 -20.20 -16.26
CA LEU A 120 -2.14 -19.34 -16.31
C LEU A 120 -2.25 -18.44 -15.07
N LEU A 121 -2.15 -19.02 -13.87
CA LEU A 121 -2.22 -18.24 -12.63
C LEU A 121 -1.03 -17.28 -12.48
N SER A 122 0.14 -17.63 -13.02
CA SER A 122 1.29 -16.74 -13.05
C SER A 122 1.08 -15.55 -13.98
N GLN A 123 0.50 -15.78 -15.17
CA GLN A 123 0.13 -14.71 -16.10
C GLN A 123 -0.86 -13.72 -15.48
N GLN A 124 -1.78 -14.21 -14.63
CA GLN A 124 -2.75 -13.36 -13.92
C GLN A 124 -2.14 -12.66 -12.70
N ALA A 125 -1.28 -13.33 -11.92
CA ALA A 125 -0.74 -12.79 -10.68
C ALA A 125 0.40 -11.77 -10.89
N LEU A 126 1.25 -11.96 -11.91
CA LEU A 126 2.42 -11.10 -12.14
C LEU A 126 2.06 -9.62 -12.36
N PRO A 127 1.07 -9.26 -13.21
CA PRO A 127 0.66 -7.87 -13.36
C PRO A 127 0.15 -7.26 -12.06
N LEU A 128 -0.62 -8.01 -11.27
CA LEU A 128 -1.11 -7.57 -9.97
C LEU A 128 0.05 -7.26 -9.01
N GLU A 129 1.03 -8.15 -8.93
CA GLU A 129 2.23 -7.95 -8.12
C GLU A 129 3.04 -6.73 -8.57
N ALA A 130 3.18 -6.52 -9.88
CA ALA A 130 3.88 -5.37 -10.44
C ALA A 130 3.19 -4.05 -10.08
N VAL A 131 1.87 -3.95 -10.27
CA VAL A 131 1.09 -2.77 -9.89
C VAL A 131 1.19 -2.52 -8.38
N GLY A 132 0.99 -3.56 -7.58
CA GLY A 132 1.07 -3.45 -6.12
C GLY A 132 2.42 -2.95 -5.63
N ARG A 133 3.52 -3.45 -6.20
CA ARG A 133 4.89 -2.99 -5.90
C ARG A 133 5.13 -1.55 -6.35
N GLY A 134 4.66 -1.18 -7.53
CA GLY A 134 4.81 0.18 -8.06
C GLY A 134 4.09 1.21 -7.18
N VAL A 135 2.84 0.94 -6.82
CA VAL A 135 2.05 1.82 -5.94
C VAL A 135 2.65 1.87 -4.53
N LEU A 136 3.21 0.77 -4.05
CA LEU A 136 3.89 0.74 -2.76
C LEU A 136 5.13 1.63 -2.73
N ALA A 137 5.95 1.61 -3.79
CA ALA A 137 7.08 2.52 -3.93
C ALA A 137 6.60 3.98 -3.95
N GLN A 138 5.55 4.28 -4.72
CA GLN A 138 4.93 5.61 -4.73
C GLN A 138 4.45 6.05 -3.34
N ALA A 139 3.86 5.14 -2.54
CA ALA A 139 3.43 5.46 -1.17
C ALA A 139 4.61 5.83 -0.25
N VAL A 140 5.77 5.20 -0.43
CA VAL A 140 7.00 5.51 0.30
C VAL A 140 7.56 6.86 -0.10
N ASP A 141 7.61 7.14 -1.41
CA ASP A 141 8.08 8.42 -1.94
C ASP A 141 7.18 9.57 -1.48
N GLU A 142 5.86 9.38 -1.54
CA GLU A 142 4.86 10.34 -1.06
C GLU A 142 5.03 10.64 0.44
N ALA A 143 5.24 9.59 1.24
CA ALA A 143 5.46 9.74 2.67
C ALA A 143 6.75 10.53 2.96
N ALA A 144 7.82 10.26 2.23
CA ALA A 144 9.09 10.97 2.38
C ALA A 144 8.96 12.45 1.94
N ALA A 145 8.33 12.71 0.79
CA ALA A 145 8.15 14.05 0.23
C ALA A 145 7.36 14.98 1.18
N HIS A 146 6.42 14.42 1.94
CA HIS A 146 5.56 15.17 2.86
C HIS A 146 5.90 14.99 4.34
N GLY A 147 7.02 14.33 4.67
CA GLY A 147 7.44 14.12 6.06
C GLY A 147 6.46 13.27 6.89
N VAL A 148 5.67 12.41 6.24
CA VAL A 148 4.74 11.51 6.93
C VAL A 148 5.51 10.33 7.48
N ASP A 149 5.71 10.28 8.80
CA ASP A 149 6.34 9.16 9.51
C ASP A 149 5.39 8.48 10.50
N ASP A 150 4.21 8.13 10.01
CA ASP A 150 3.22 7.41 10.79
C ASP A 150 3.24 5.90 10.52
N ARG A 151 2.26 5.20 11.08
CA ARG A 151 2.12 3.75 10.94
C ARG A 151 1.96 3.29 9.48
N PHE A 152 1.34 4.10 8.62
CA PHE A 152 1.10 3.73 7.22
C PHE A 152 2.39 3.85 6.41
N ALA A 153 3.14 4.93 6.61
CA ALA A 153 4.45 5.11 5.99
C ALA A 153 5.44 4.01 6.42
N ARG A 154 5.50 3.69 7.72
CA ARG A 154 6.33 2.58 8.22
C ARG A 154 5.94 1.24 7.59
N ARG A 155 4.63 0.97 7.48
CA ARG A 155 4.13 -0.27 6.87
C ARG A 155 4.48 -0.36 5.39
N ALA A 156 4.32 0.74 4.64
CA ALA A 156 4.68 0.78 3.23
C ALA A 156 6.16 0.41 3.01
N ARG A 157 7.05 0.99 3.82
CA ARG A 157 8.49 0.69 3.80
C ARG A 157 8.78 -0.77 4.15
N LEU A 158 8.16 -1.32 5.20
CA LEU A 158 8.34 -2.72 5.58
C LEU A 158 7.89 -3.67 4.47
N TYR A 159 6.74 -3.42 3.86
CA TYR A 159 6.27 -4.23 2.73
C TYR A 159 7.22 -4.12 1.54
N GLN A 160 7.73 -2.92 1.23
CA GLN A 160 8.66 -2.72 0.11
C GLN A 160 9.92 -3.56 0.29
N ARG A 161 10.48 -3.58 1.51
CA ARG A 161 11.64 -4.41 1.88
C ARG A 161 11.36 -5.90 1.75
N ILE A 162 10.20 -6.37 2.23
CA ILE A 162 9.76 -7.77 2.05
C ILE A 162 9.71 -8.13 0.57
N HIS A 163 9.15 -7.25 -0.26
CA HIS A 163 9.05 -7.46 -1.70
C HIS A 163 10.40 -7.40 -2.41
N ALA A 164 11.35 -6.59 -1.92
CA ALA A 164 12.73 -6.56 -2.41
C ALA A 164 13.53 -7.80 -2.00
N GLY A 165 12.98 -8.68 -1.17
CA GLY A 165 13.67 -9.88 -0.67
C GLY A 165 14.67 -9.57 0.44
N GLU A 166 14.58 -8.40 1.06
CA GLU A 166 15.43 -8.03 2.18
C GLU A 166 15.04 -8.80 3.43
N SER A 167 16.04 -9.19 4.22
CA SER A 167 15.80 -9.72 5.55
C SER A 167 15.30 -8.62 6.49
N LEU A 168 14.18 -8.87 7.15
CA LEU A 168 13.70 -8.03 8.25
C LEU A 168 14.41 -8.44 9.54
N ASP A 169 14.83 -7.45 10.33
CA ASP A 169 15.38 -7.71 11.65
C ASP A 169 14.27 -7.98 12.70
N ARG A 170 14.66 -8.25 13.94
CA ARG A 170 13.68 -8.51 15.02
C ARG A 170 12.79 -7.31 15.33
N ALA A 171 13.30 -6.09 15.21
CA ALA A 171 12.56 -4.88 15.48
C ALA A 171 11.53 -4.63 14.36
N ASP A 172 11.94 -4.76 13.10
CA ASP A 172 11.07 -4.72 11.92
C ASP A 172 9.92 -5.74 12.03
N LEU A 173 10.25 -6.98 12.42
CA LEU A 173 9.25 -8.02 12.62
C LEU A 173 8.30 -7.72 13.79
N ALA A 174 8.79 -7.11 14.88
CA ALA A 174 7.96 -6.71 16.01
C ALA A 174 7.01 -5.58 15.61
N VAL A 175 7.49 -4.58 14.89
CA VAL A 175 6.67 -3.50 14.32
C VAL A 175 5.62 -4.08 13.39
N LEU A 176 6.02 -4.94 12.45
CA LEU A 176 5.10 -5.58 11.53
C LEU A 176 4.02 -6.35 12.29
N ARG A 177 4.38 -7.19 13.25
CA ARG A 177 3.41 -7.95 14.07
C ARG A 177 2.45 -7.04 14.81
N SER A 178 2.94 -5.96 15.43
CA SER A 178 2.12 -4.97 16.11
C SER A 178 1.14 -4.29 15.14
N GLU A 179 1.63 -3.89 13.96
CA GLU A 179 0.82 -3.27 12.91
C GLU A 179 -0.26 -4.21 12.36
N LEU A 180 0.02 -5.51 12.30
CA LEU A 180 -0.93 -6.54 11.90
C LEU A 180 -1.96 -6.82 13.01
N ALA A 181 -1.53 -6.87 14.27
CA ALA A 181 -2.39 -7.10 15.42
C ALA A 181 -3.35 -5.94 15.70
N ALA A 182 -2.91 -4.70 15.45
CA ALA A 182 -3.74 -3.50 15.59
C ALA A 182 -4.81 -3.36 14.49
N ARG A 183 -4.84 -4.25 13.49
CA ARG A 183 -5.88 -4.23 12.48
C ARG A 183 -7.16 -4.82 13.05
N THR A 184 -8.28 -4.16 12.77
CA THR A 184 -9.62 -4.72 12.99
C THR A 184 -10.04 -5.70 11.90
N PHE A 185 -9.14 -6.03 10.97
CA PHE A 185 -9.35 -6.98 9.88
C PHE A 185 -8.07 -7.69 9.53
N THR A 186 -8.19 -8.91 9.01
CA THR A 186 -7.05 -9.71 8.57
C THR A 186 -6.22 -8.86 7.64
N ALA A 187 -4.96 -8.61 8.00
CA ALA A 187 -4.02 -8.19 6.99
C ALA A 187 -4.09 -9.20 5.84
N PRO A 188 -3.58 -8.87 4.67
CA PRO A 188 -3.09 -9.91 3.78
C PRO A 188 -1.90 -10.61 4.47
N ARG A 189 -2.13 -11.33 5.60
CA ARG A 189 -1.20 -12.22 6.32
C ARG A 189 -0.66 -13.23 5.32
N THR A 190 -1.50 -13.62 4.37
CA THR A 190 -1.17 -14.31 3.12
C THR A 190 0.05 -13.73 2.39
N LEU A 191 0.26 -12.41 2.35
CA LEU A 191 1.45 -11.77 1.78
C LEU A 191 2.69 -11.86 2.67
N LEU A 192 2.51 -11.85 3.99
CA LEU A 192 3.57 -11.62 4.98
C LEU A 192 4.08 -12.90 5.65
N GLU A 193 3.23 -13.93 5.76
CA GLU A 193 3.54 -15.17 6.49
C GLU A 193 4.52 -16.10 5.76
N ALA A 194 4.76 -15.90 4.45
CA ALA A 194 5.60 -16.80 3.67
C ALA A 194 6.97 -16.23 3.27
N GLY A 195 7.25 -14.94 3.52
CA GLY A 195 8.54 -14.30 3.17
C GLY A 195 8.97 -14.40 1.70
N ARG A 196 8.09 -14.89 0.82
CA ARG A 196 8.28 -15.08 -0.62
C ARG A 196 6.96 -14.86 -1.30
N ILE A 197 6.76 -13.65 -1.76
CA ILE A 197 5.60 -13.33 -2.59
C ILE A 197 5.97 -13.85 -3.98
N GLY A 198 5.42 -15.01 -4.34
CA GLY A 198 5.50 -15.49 -5.71
C GLY A 198 5.67 -16.99 -5.91
N GLN A 199 5.97 -17.81 -4.90
CA GLN A 199 6.20 -19.24 -5.16
C GLN A 199 5.31 -20.14 -4.32
N ARG A 200 4.54 -20.98 -5.02
CA ARG A 200 3.80 -22.15 -4.50
C ARG A 200 4.63 -23.08 -3.58
N ALA A 201 5.93 -22.85 -3.45
CA ALA A 201 6.85 -23.47 -2.50
C ALA A 201 6.45 -23.34 -1.01
N ALA A 202 5.53 -22.44 -0.66
CA ALA A 202 5.01 -22.30 0.71
C ALA A 202 3.86 -23.27 1.08
N ARG A 203 3.55 -24.29 0.25
CA ARG A 203 2.56 -25.35 0.58
C ARG A 203 3.14 -26.50 1.43
N ARG A 204 4.34 -26.36 1.99
CA ARG A 204 4.91 -27.35 2.92
C ARG A 204 4.55 -27.00 4.35
#